data_AF-A0A4P9VVP2-F1
#
_entry.id   AF-A0A4P9VVP2-F1
#
_cell.length_a   1.000
_cell.length_b   1.000
_cell.length_c   1.000
_cell.angle_alpha   90.00
_cell.angle_beta   90.00
_cell.angle_gamma   90.00
#
_symmetry.space_group_name_H-M   'P 1'
#
loop_
_entity.id
_entity.type
_entity.pdbx_description
1 polymer ?
#
loop_
_entity_poly.entity_id
_entity_poly.type
_entity_poly.pdbx_seq_one_letter_code
_entity_poly.pdbx_strand_id
1 'polypeptide(L)' 'PDPNARAKMYGLNIGSTPCKLTQRDYKVLADRTEGFSGSDIAVLVRDALMEPVRKVQMATHFKVVSGGSA' A
#
# COMPACT_ATOMS: atom_id res chain seq x y z
N PRO A 1 -15.93 11.48 0.14
CA PRO A 1 -15.64 10.88 -1.18
C PRO A 1 -16.44 9.58 -1.37
N ASP A 2 -17.01 9.34 -2.56
CA ASP A 2 -17.70 8.08 -2.87
C ASP A 2 -16.70 6.90 -2.98
N PRO A 3 -17.17 5.63 -2.97
CA PRO A 3 -16.28 4.46 -3.01
C PRO A 3 -15.34 4.44 -4.22
N ASN A 4 -15.79 4.86 -5.40
CA ASN A 4 -14.94 4.90 -6.59
C ASN A 4 -13.86 5.98 -6.47
N ALA A 5 -14.20 7.14 -5.89
CA ALA A 5 -13.23 8.18 -5.58
C ALA A 5 -12.17 7.69 -4.59
N ARG A 6 -12.57 6.97 -3.51
CA ARG A 6 -11.62 6.38 -2.56
C ARG A 6 -10.70 5.35 -3.23
N ALA A 7 -11.24 4.49 -4.09
CA ALA A 7 -10.45 3.52 -4.85
C ALA A 7 -9.40 4.22 -5.75
N LYS A 8 -9.77 5.34 -6.40
CA LYS A 8 -8.82 6.16 -7.16
C LYS A 8 -7.77 6.81 -6.26
N MET A 9 -8.16 7.31 -5.08
CA MET A 9 -7.23 7.88 -4.10
C MET A 9 -6.15 6.87 -3.69
N TYR A 10 -6.50 5.60 -3.50
CA TYR A 10 -5.51 4.54 -3.25
C TYR A 10 -4.49 4.43 -4.37
N GLY A 11 -4.95 4.31 -5.62
CA GLY A 11 -4.06 4.22 -6.78
C GLY A 11 -3.14 5.44 -6.92
N LEU A 12 -3.67 6.65 -6.70
CA LEU A 12 -2.90 7.90 -6.74
C LEU A 12 -1.82 7.97 -5.65
N ASN A 13 -2.16 7.60 -4.41
CA ASN A 13 -1.22 7.67 -3.29
C ASN A 13 -0.16 6.56 -3.34
N ILE A 14 -0.45 5.41 -3.94
CA ILE A 14 0.53 4.32 -4.14
C ILE A 14 1.49 4.66 -5.29
N GLY A 15 0.99 5.30 -6.35
CA GLY A 15 1.78 5.75 -7.49
C GLY A 15 2.47 4.59 -8.22
N SER A 16 3.78 4.73 -8.45
CA SER A 16 4.62 3.74 -9.13
C SER A 16 5.28 2.73 -8.17
N THR A 17 4.92 2.74 -6.89
CA THR A 17 5.50 1.82 -5.91
C THR A 17 5.19 0.37 -6.31
N PRO A 18 6.21 -0.50 -6.47
CA PRO A 18 5.99 -1.91 -6.76
C PRO A 18 5.13 -2.56 -5.67
N CYS A 19 3.91 -2.94 -6.03
CA CYS A 19 2.99 -3.64 -5.14
C CYS A 19 2.21 -4.71 -5.91
N LYS A 20 1.60 -5.64 -5.17
CA LYS A 20 0.80 -6.74 -5.74
C LYS A 20 -0.69 -6.44 -5.74
N LEU A 21 -1.08 -5.19 -5.47
CA LEU A 21 -2.47 -4.79 -5.36
C LEU A 21 -3.13 -4.76 -6.74
N THR A 22 -4.31 -5.36 -6.83
CA THR A 22 -5.13 -5.40 -8.04
C THR A 22 -6.26 -4.36 -7.95
N GLN A 23 -6.93 -4.10 -9.08
CA GLN A 23 -8.10 -3.22 -9.10
C GLN A 23 -9.23 -3.69 -8.17
N ARG A 24 -9.36 -5.01 -7.97
CA ARG A 24 -10.32 -5.59 -7.03
C ARG A 24 -9.98 -5.21 -5.59
N ASP A 25 -8.69 -5.22 -5.24
CA ASP A 25 -8.23 -4.88 -3.90
C ASP A 25 -8.52 -3.42 -3.57
N TYR A 26 -8.35 -2.51 -4.53
CA TYR A 26 -8.72 -1.09 -4.33
C TYR A 26 -10.20 -0.88 -4.07
N LYS A 27 -11.08 -1.67 -4.68
CA LYS A 27 -12.52 -1.63 -4.37
C LYS A 27 -12.79 -2.10 -2.94
N VAL A 28 -12.18 -3.22 -2.55
CA VAL A 28 -12.32 -3.75 -1.18
C VAL A 28 -11.80 -2.75 -0.13
N LEU A 29 -10.66 -2.10 -0.39
CA LEU A 29 -10.12 -1.06 0.48
C LEU A 29 -11.03 0.17 0.54
N ALA A 30 -11.60 0.58 -0.59
CA ALA A 30 -12.54 1.68 -0.64
C ALA A 30 -13.83 1.39 0.15
N ASP A 31 -14.36 0.17 0.08
CA ASP A 31 -15.55 -0.23 0.84
C ASP A 31 -15.26 -0.25 2.34
N ARG A 32 -14.07 -0.69 2.75
CA ARG A 32 -13.64 -0.72 4.16
C ARG A 32 -13.32 0.66 4.75
N THR A 33 -13.16 1.67 3.92
CA THR A 33 -12.80 3.04 4.35
C THR A 33 -13.95 4.03 4.14
N GLU A 34 -15.18 3.55 4.31
CA GLU A 34 -16.34 4.44 4.38
C GLU A 34 -16.15 5.50 5.47
N GLY A 35 -16.47 6.76 5.12
CA GLY A 35 -16.29 7.90 6.01
C GLY A 35 -14.88 8.51 6.03
N PHE A 36 -13.87 7.86 5.43
CA PHE A 36 -12.51 8.40 5.42
C PHE A 36 -12.39 9.59 4.46
N SER A 37 -11.64 10.61 4.89
CA SER A 37 -11.23 11.73 4.05
C SER A 37 -10.06 11.34 3.14
N GLY A 38 -9.76 12.19 2.15
CA GLY A 38 -8.58 11.98 1.29
C GLY A 38 -7.26 11.99 2.07
N SER A 39 -7.19 12.80 3.13
CA SER A 39 -6.02 12.88 4.02
C SER A 39 -5.84 11.59 4.83
N ASP A 40 -6.94 11.00 5.33
CA ASP A 40 -6.88 9.73 6.08
C ASP A 40 -6.36 8.60 5.19
N ILE A 41 -6.83 8.54 3.94
CA ILE A 41 -6.36 7.56 2.95
C ILE A 41 -4.87 7.79 2.63
N ALA A 42 -4.44 9.05 2.47
CA ALA A 42 -3.04 9.37 2.19
C ALA A 42 -2.11 8.96 3.35
N VAL A 43 -2.51 9.24 4.59
CA VAL A 43 -1.76 8.82 5.79
C VAL A 43 -1.70 7.31 5.90
N LEU A 44 -2.83 6.62 5.68
CA LEU A 44 -2.90 5.15 5.71
C LEU A 44 -1.99 4.51 4.66
N VAL A 45 -2.01 5.02 3.42
CA VAL A 45 -1.13 4.51 2.35
C VAL A 45 0.34 4.74 2.70
N ARG A 46 0.69 5.93 3.19
CA ARG A 46 2.06 6.24 3.61
C ARG A 46 2.54 5.30 4.72
N ASP A 47 1.69 4.98 5.68
CA ASP A 47 2.04 4.04 6.75
C ASP A 47 2.24 2.61 6.21
N ALA A 48 1.35 2.15 5.33
CA ALA A 48 1.47 0.86 4.67
C ALA A 48 2.75 0.73 3.81
N LEU A 49 3.20 1.82 3.18
CA LEU A 49 4.45 1.86 2.42
C LEU A 49 5.70 1.72 3.30
N MET A 50 5.59 2.02 4.60
CA MET A 50 6.69 1.86 5.56
C MET A 50 6.75 0.46 6.18
N GLU A 51 5.71 -0.36 6.03
CA GLU A 51 5.68 -1.74 6.55
C GLU A 51 6.83 -2.63 6.05
N PRO A 52 7.23 -2.61 4.76
CA PRO A 52 8.39 -3.37 4.30
C PRO A 52 9.69 -2.99 5.02
N VAL A 53 9.89 -1.69 5.28
CA VAL A 53 11.08 -1.19 5.99
C VAL A 53 11.10 -1.69 7.42
N ARG A 54 9.97 -1.59 8.13
CA ARG A 54 9.83 -2.10 9.51
C ARG A 54 10.09 -3.60 9.57
N LYS A 55 9.55 -4.38 8.61
CA LYS A 55 9.79 -5.82 8.53
C LYS A 55 11.26 -6.17 8.36
N VAL A 56 12.00 -5.44 7.53
CA VAL A 56 13.44 -5.65 7.36
C VAL A 56 14.20 -5.28 8.63
N GLN A 57 13.85 -4.16 9.27
CA GLN A 57 14.50 -3.73 10.51
C GLN A 57 14.30 -4.71 11.68
N MET A 58 13.13 -5.32 11.77
CA MET A 58 12.79 -6.28 12.85
C MET A 58 13.17 -7.73 12.52
N ALA A 59 13.57 -8.01 11.28
CA ALA A 59 13.90 -9.37 10.87
C ALA A 59 15.23 -9.83 11.50
N THR A 60 15.19 -11.00 12.14
CA THR A 60 16.37 -11.65 12.74
C THR A 60 16.99 -12.71 11.82
N HIS A 61 16.27 -13.13 10.78
CA HIS A 61 16.68 -14.18 9.85
C HIS A 61 16.43 -13.73 8.41
N PHE A 62 17.44 -13.89 7.55
CA PHE A 62 17.38 -13.53 6.14
C PHE A 62 17.77 -14.71 5.26
N LYS A 63 17.15 -14.82 4.08
CA LYS A 63 17.46 -15.83 3.07
C LYS A 63 18.28 -15.19 1.95
N VAL A 64 19.47 -15.74 1.68
CA VAL A 64 20.25 -15.37 0.49
C VAL A 64 19.54 -15.91 -0.75
N VAL A 65 19.31 -15.03 -1.72
CA VAL A 65 18.70 -15.39 -3.01
C VAL A 65 19.69 -15.10 -4.13
N SER A 66 19.87 -16.06 -5.04
CA SER A 66 20.71 -15.91 -6.24
C SER A 66 19.94 -15.09 -7.29
N GLY A 67 20.05 -13.76 -7.24
CA GLY A 67 19.27 -12.91 -8.14
C GLY A 67 19.55 -11.41 -8.06
N GLY A 68 20.80 -11.01 -7.84
CA GLY A 68 21.20 -9.60 -7.89
C GLY A 68 22.55 -9.45 -8.57
N SER A 69 22.55 -9.43 -9.91
CA SER A 69 23.66 -8.81 -10.64
C SER A 69 23.65 -7.32 -10.32
N ALA A 70 24.82 -6.80 -9.97
CA ALA A 70 25.08 -5.38 -9.66
C ALA A 70 24.69 -4.45 -10.81
#